data_AF-A0A2D6D7B6-F1
#
_entry.id   AF-A0A2D6D7B6-F1
#
_cell.length_a   1.000
_cell.length_b   1.000
_cell.length_c   1.000
_cell.angle_alpha   90.00
_cell.angle_beta   90.00
_cell.angle_gamma   90.00
#
_symmetry.space_group_name_H-M   'P 1'
#
loop_
_entity.id
_entity.type
_entity.pdbx_description
1 polymer ?
#
loop_
_entity_poly.entity_id
_entity_poly.type
_entity_poly.pdbx_seq_one_letter_code
_entity_poly.pdbx_strand_id
1 'polypeptide(L)'
;MQLQVKIKRYDNANTSYYITANQVLSLAQRALEIFESSEIEEKQGMLQFLFQNLELKEKNLSYKLKEPFNTVQLAGVTPFGATWGRLVESIRTIFQNSTEYIYIPDLES
;
A
#
# COMPACT_ATOMS: atom_id res chain seq x y z
N MET A 1 5.47 34.25 -12.05
CA MET A 1 4.64 33.28 -12.81
C MET A 1 5.11 31.83 -12.69
N GLN A 2 6.41 31.52 -12.77
CA GLN A 2 6.88 30.11 -12.75
C GLN A 2 6.67 29.36 -11.43
N LEU A 3 6.72 30.05 -10.28
CA LEU A 3 6.52 29.44 -8.95
C LEU A 3 5.09 28.91 -8.76
N GLN A 4 4.08 29.68 -9.18
CA GLN A 4 2.65 29.29 -9.11
C GLN A 4 2.36 28.03 -9.94
N VAL A 5 2.99 27.90 -11.11
CA VAL A 5 2.87 26.69 -11.95
C VAL A 5 3.53 25.49 -11.27
N LYS A 6 4.68 25.70 -10.62
CA LYS A 6 5.41 24.63 -9.94
C LYS A 6 4.64 24.13 -8.70
N ILE A 7 4.06 25.04 -7.91
CA ILE A 7 3.20 24.71 -6.76
C ILE A 7 1.98 23.92 -7.21
N LYS A 8 1.22 24.40 -8.21
CA LYS A 8 0.05 23.67 -8.74
C LYS A 8 0.40 22.28 -9.26
N ARG A 9 1.59 22.08 -9.86
CA ARG A 9 2.05 20.76 -10.30
C ARG A 9 2.33 19.83 -9.12
N TYR A 10 2.95 20.33 -8.06
CA TYR A 10 3.15 19.54 -6.83
C TYR A 10 1.83 19.21 -6.16
N ASP A 11 0.89 20.17 -6.05
CA ASP A 11 -0.43 19.94 -5.45
C ASP A 11 -1.25 18.91 -6.22
N ASN A 12 -1.24 19.00 -7.55
CA ASN A 12 -1.91 18.02 -8.42
C ASN A 12 -1.24 16.64 -8.33
N ALA A 13 0.09 16.59 -8.32
CA ALA A 13 0.82 15.33 -8.17
C ALA A 13 0.55 14.67 -6.81
N ASN A 14 0.49 15.48 -5.74
CA ASN A 14 0.20 15.01 -4.39
C ASN A 14 -1.23 14.47 -4.28
N THR A 15 -2.20 15.22 -4.81
CA THR A 15 -3.61 14.80 -4.88
C THR A 15 -3.77 13.51 -5.68
N SER A 16 -3.15 13.44 -6.86
CA SER A 16 -3.15 12.23 -7.69
C SER A 16 -2.52 11.05 -6.96
N TYR A 17 -1.44 11.26 -6.22
CA TYR A 17 -0.78 10.22 -5.44
C TYR A 17 -1.69 9.64 -4.35
N TYR A 18 -2.38 10.48 -3.57
CA TYR A 18 -3.32 10.00 -2.55
C TYR A 18 -4.52 9.26 -3.15
N ILE A 19 -5.06 9.74 -4.28
CA ILE A 19 -6.15 9.05 -4.99
C ILE A 19 -5.68 7.66 -5.44
N THR A 20 -4.51 7.57 -6.07
CA THR A 20 -3.94 6.30 -6.53
C THR A 20 -3.61 5.37 -5.35
N ALA A 21 -3.05 5.88 -4.26
CA ALA A 21 -2.74 5.09 -3.07
C ALA A 21 -4.00 4.52 -2.41
N ASN A 22 -5.07 5.31 -2.29
CA ASN A 22 -6.35 4.84 -1.76
C ASN A 22 -6.99 3.76 -2.66
N GLN A 23 -6.90 3.92 -3.98
CA GLN A 23 -7.39 2.91 -4.92
C GLN A 23 -6.59 1.61 -4.81
N VAL A 24 -5.27 1.68 -4.81
CA VAL A 24 -4.40 0.50 -4.63
C VAL A 24 -4.66 -0.18 -3.28
N LEU A 25 -4.82 0.59 -2.21
CA LEU A 25 -5.12 0.05 -0.88
C LEU A 25 -6.49 -0.64 -0.83
N SER A 26 -7.53 -0.03 -1.42
CA SER A 26 -8.87 -0.62 -1.52
C SER A 26 -8.84 -1.94 -2.30
N LEU A 27 -8.10 -1.98 -3.42
CA LEU A 27 -7.89 -3.22 -4.18
C LEU A 27 -7.14 -4.27 -3.37
N ALA A 28 -6.08 -3.88 -2.64
CA ALA A 28 -5.33 -4.80 -1.79
C ALA A 28 -6.18 -5.39 -0.65
N GLN A 29 -7.03 -4.57 -0.02
CA GLN A 29 -7.95 -4.99 1.03
C GLN A 29 -8.97 -6.03 0.54
N ARG A 30 -9.36 -5.95 -0.73
CA ARG A 30 -10.32 -6.85 -1.36
C ARG A 30 -9.67 -7.88 -2.29
N ALA A 31 -8.34 -8.01 -2.26
CA ALA A 31 -7.61 -8.82 -3.22
C ALA A 31 -8.03 -10.30 -3.19
N LEU A 32 -8.33 -10.84 -2.01
CA LEU A 32 -8.83 -12.21 -1.87
C LEU A 32 -10.23 -12.37 -2.48
N GLU A 33 -11.16 -11.48 -2.16
CA GLU A 33 -12.53 -11.47 -2.71
C GLU A 33 -12.49 -11.40 -4.25
N ILE A 34 -11.70 -10.46 -4.78
CA ILE A 34 -11.51 -10.28 -6.22
C ILE A 34 -10.93 -11.57 -6.83
N PHE A 35 -9.87 -12.12 -6.24
CA PHE A 35 -9.25 -13.35 -6.72
C PHE A 35 -10.25 -14.52 -6.72
N GLU A 36 -11.06 -14.71 -5.68
CA GLU A 36 -12.03 -15.81 -5.61
C GLU A 36 -13.14 -15.69 -6.66
N SER A 37 -13.64 -14.47 -6.88
CA SER A 37 -14.69 -14.16 -7.85
C SER A 37 -14.25 -14.16 -9.32
N SER A 38 -12.94 -14.09 -9.57
CA SER A 38 -12.37 -14.01 -10.92
C SER A 38 -12.44 -15.32 -11.71
N GLU A 39 -12.44 -15.19 -13.03
CA GLU A 39 -12.34 -16.33 -13.95
C GLU A 39 -10.96 -17.00 -13.88
N ILE A 40 -10.85 -18.21 -14.42
CA ILE A 40 -9.63 -19.02 -14.33
C ILE A 40 -8.43 -18.31 -14.98
N GLU A 41 -8.63 -17.68 -16.13
CA GLU A 41 -7.60 -16.94 -16.86
C GLU A 41 -7.10 -15.73 -16.06
N GLU A 42 -8.01 -15.01 -15.39
CA GLU A 42 -7.68 -13.87 -14.54
C GLU A 42 -6.91 -14.30 -13.30
N LYS A 43 -7.34 -15.40 -12.65
CA LYS A 43 -6.62 -16.01 -11.53
C LYS A 43 -5.20 -16.37 -11.93
N GLN A 44 -5.02 -17.01 -13.10
CA GLN A 44 -3.69 -17.31 -13.63
C GLN A 44 -2.88 -16.02 -13.87
N GLY A 45 -3.49 -14.99 -14.42
CA GLY A 45 -2.87 -13.68 -14.60
C GLY A 45 -2.39 -13.05 -13.28
N MET A 46 -3.23 -13.09 -12.24
CA MET A 46 -2.88 -12.60 -10.90
C MET A 46 -1.72 -13.39 -10.29
N LEU A 47 -1.71 -14.72 -10.43
CA LEU A 47 -0.61 -15.56 -9.94
C LEU A 47 0.69 -15.27 -10.71
N GLN A 48 0.64 -15.12 -12.02
CA GLN A 48 1.81 -14.74 -12.83
C GLN A 48 2.29 -13.32 -12.54
N PHE A 49 1.39 -12.42 -12.15
CA PHE A 49 1.74 -11.07 -11.75
C PHE A 49 2.48 -11.06 -10.40
N LEU A 50 2.04 -11.88 -9.45
CA LEU A 50 2.61 -11.92 -8.10
C LEU A 50 3.90 -12.74 -8.02
N PHE A 51 3.91 -13.92 -8.67
CA PHE A 51 4.96 -14.91 -8.54
C PHE A 51 5.88 -14.92 -9.75
N GLN A 52 7.19 -14.98 -9.50
CA GLN A 52 8.20 -15.23 -10.52
C GLN A 52 8.12 -16.68 -10.98
N ASN A 53 8.10 -17.60 -10.01
CA ASN A 53 7.93 -19.03 -10.20
C ASN A 53 6.90 -19.49 -9.17
N LEU A 54 5.90 -20.26 -9.60
CA LEU A 54 4.91 -20.89 -8.72
C LEU A 54 4.90 -22.38 -9.05
N GLU A 55 5.50 -23.20 -8.19
CA GLU A 55 5.67 -24.63 -8.42
C GLU A 55 5.20 -25.43 -7.22
N LEU A 56 4.42 -26.49 -7.45
CA LEU A 56 4.04 -27.44 -6.42
C LEU A 56 5.04 -28.60 -6.41
N LYS A 57 5.90 -28.66 -5.40
CA LYS A 57 6.90 -29.72 -5.23
C LYS A 57 6.59 -30.55 -4.00
N GLU A 58 6.34 -31.84 -4.18
CA GLU A 58 6.15 -32.79 -3.06
C GLU A 58 5.07 -32.32 -2.06
N LYS A 59 3.99 -31.71 -2.56
CA LYS A 59 2.89 -31.09 -1.78
C LYS A 59 3.26 -29.78 -1.07
N ASN A 60 4.46 -29.26 -1.25
CA ASN A 60 4.87 -27.94 -0.79
C ASN A 60 4.82 -26.93 -1.94
N LEU A 61 4.27 -25.75 -1.65
CA LEU A 61 4.26 -24.64 -2.60
C LEU A 61 5.60 -23.92 -2.56
N SER A 62 6.40 -24.09 -3.61
CA SER A 62 7.69 -23.42 -3.79
C SER A 62 7.51 -22.24 -4.72
N TYR A 63 7.71 -21.02 -4.21
CA TYR A 63 7.55 -19.81 -5.00
C TYR A 63 8.56 -18.72 -4.68
N LYS A 64 8.68 -17.76 -5.60
CA LYS A 64 9.37 -16.48 -5.40
C LYS A 64 8.44 -15.34 -5.80
N LEU A 65 8.37 -14.28 -5.02
CA LEU A 65 7.62 -13.08 -5.36
C LEU A 65 8.42 -12.19 -6.33
N LYS A 66 7.72 -11.52 -7.25
CA LYS A 66 8.31 -10.46 -8.10
C LYS A 66 8.48 -9.16 -7.30
N GLU A 67 9.36 -8.27 -7.75
CA GLU A 67 9.38 -6.88 -7.26
C GLU A 67 8.10 -6.15 -7.70
N PRO A 68 7.52 -5.28 -6.85
CA PRO A 68 7.98 -4.89 -5.52
C PRO A 68 7.49 -5.79 -4.37
N PHE A 69 6.75 -6.88 -4.65
CA PHE A 69 6.07 -7.70 -3.64
C PHE A 69 7.03 -8.42 -2.69
N ASN A 70 8.18 -8.89 -3.18
CA ASN A 70 9.25 -9.45 -2.32
C ASN A 70 9.78 -8.42 -1.31
N THR A 71 9.96 -7.16 -1.71
CA THR A 71 10.45 -6.08 -0.86
C THR A 71 9.42 -5.73 0.21
N VAL A 72 8.13 -5.70 -0.15
CA VAL A 72 7.03 -5.53 0.82
C VAL A 72 7.00 -6.69 1.82
N GLN A 73 7.16 -7.93 1.35
CA GLN A 73 7.25 -9.09 2.23
C GLN A 73 8.44 -8.96 3.20
N LEU A 74 9.64 -8.67 2.69
CA LEU A 74 10.85 -8.48 3.49
C LEU A 74 10.70 -7.35 4.53
N ALA A 75 10.03 -6.25 4.17
CA ALA A 75 9.71 -5.19 5.11
C ALA A 75 8.81 -5.68 6.26
N GLY A 76 7.91 -6.63 6.02
CA GLY A 76 7.10 -7.24 7.08
C GLY A 76 7.89 -8.18 8.01
N VAL A 77 8.89 -8.90 7.48
CA VAL A 77 9.59 -9.96 8.23
C VAL A 77 10.93 -9.53 8.84
N THR A 78 11.54 -8.44 8.37
CA THR A 78 12.85 -8.01 8.87
C THR A 78 12.75 -7.31 10.23
N PRO A 79 13.75 -7.44 11.13
CA PRO A 79 13.78 -6.72 12.40
C PRO A 79 13.70 -5.19 12.22
N PHE A 80 14.27 -4.66 11.14
CA PHE A 80 14.18 -3.24 10.79
C PHE A 80 12.74 -2.83 10.44
N GLY A 81 12.06 -3.61 9.60
CA GLY A 81 10.66 -3.36 9.25
C GLY A 81 9.66 -3.68 10.37
N ALA A 82 9.95 -4.64 11.26
CA ALA A 82 9.21 -4.84 12.50
C ALA A 82 9.42 -3.71 13.52
N THR A 83 10.58 -3.04 13.48
CA THR A 83 10.87 -1.86 14.31
C THR A 83 10.15 -0.63 13.79
N TRP A 84 10.20 -0.37 12.48
CA TRP A 84 9.37 0.67 11.85
C TRP A 84 7.87 0.37 11.95
N GLY A 85 7.46 -0.89 11.84
CA GLY A 85 6.08 -1.31 12.03
C GLY A 85 5.57 -0.98 13.44
N ARG A 86 6.36 -1.25 14.48
CA ARG A 86 6.03 -0.84 15.86
C ARG A 86 5.99 0.67 16.04
N LEU A 87 6.89 1.41 15.39
CA LEU A 87 6.89 2.88 15.44
C LEU A 87 5.66 3.47 14.75
N VAL A 88 5.33 3.01 13.54
CA VAL A 88 4.16 3.45 12.78
C VAL A 88 2.87 3.09 13.52
N GLU A 89 2.80 1.91 14.12
CA GLU A 89 1.67 1.48 14.93
C GLU A 89 1.52 2.37 16.18
N SER A 90 2.62 2.67 16.87
CA SER A 90 2.60 3.58 18.03
C SER A 90 2.11 4.97 17.63
N ILE A 91 2.60 5.49 16.51
CA ILE A 91 2.18 6.77 15.94
C ILE A 91 0.68 6.73 15.59
N ARG A 92 0.23 5.68 14.89
CA ARG A 92 -1.18 5.49 14.51
C ARG A 92 -2.09 5.44 15.74
N THR A 93 -1.71 4.70 16.78
CA THR A 93 -2.44 4.63 18.05
C THR A 93 -2.49 5.97 18.75
N ILE A 94 -1.38 6.72 18.78
CA ILE A 94 -1.35 8.07 19.35
C ILE A 94 -2.31 8.99 18.58
N PHE A 95 -2.27 8.99 17.25
CA PHE A 95 -3.13 9.83 16.41
C PHE A 95 -4.61 9.45 16.49
N GLN A 96 -4.93 8.16 16.61
CA GLN A 96 -6.32 7.70 16.77
C GLN A 96 -6.88 7.97 18.17
N ASN A 97 -6.02 8.02 19.18
CA ASN A 97 -6.41 8.41 20.54
C ASN A 97 -6.37 9.93 20.73
N SER A 98 -5.77 10.68 19.79
CA SER A 98 -5.68 12.14 19.81
C SER A 98 -6.72 12.81 18.90
N THR A 99 -7.87 12.20 18.65
CA THR A 99 -9.06 12.87 18.09
C THR A 99 -9.70 13.83 19.10
N GLU A 100 -8.88 14.60 19.82
CA GLU A 100 -9.28 15.89 20.35
C GLU A 100 -8.89 16.91 19.27
N TYR A 101 -9.92 17.51 18.64
CA TYR A 101 -9.75 18.45 17.54
C TYR A 101 -8.74 19.53 17.89
N ILE A 102 -7.63 19.59 17.15
CA ILE A 102 -6.73 20.76 17.19
C ILE A 102 -7.48 21.90 16.51
N TYR A 103 -8.06 22.80 17.30
CA TYR A 103 -8.56 24.08 16.84
C TYR A 103 -7.36 24.91 16.36
N ILE A 104 -7.34 25.22 15.06
CA ILE A 104 -6.40 26.18 14.47
C ILE A 104 -7.20 27.48 14.31
N PRO A 105 -7.06 28.47 15.21
CA PRO A 105 -7.53 29.81 14.93
C PRO A 105 -6.71 30.33 13.77
N ASP A 106 -7.36 31.02 12.84
CA ASP A 106 -6.78 31.72 11.69
C ASP A 106 -6.84 30.94 10.36
N LEU A 107 -8.08 30.58 9.98
CA LEU A 107 -8.50 30.51 8.58
C LEU A 107 -9.77 31.36 8.39
N GLU A 108 -9.73 32.62 8.82
CA GLU A 108 -10.53 33.68 8.21
C GLU A 108 -9.63 34.88 7.94
N SER A 109 -9.29 35.07 6.66
CA SER A 109 -9.11 36.38 6.05
C SER A 109 -9.37 36.29 4.56
#